data_AF-A0A4C1XV72-F1
#
_entry.id   AF-A0A4C1XV72-F1
#
_cell.length_a   1.000
_cell.length_b   1.000
_cell.length_c   1.000
_cell.angle_alpha   90.00
_cell.angle_beta   90.00
_cell.angle_gamma   90.00
#
_symmetry.space_group_name_H-M   'P 1'
#
loop_
_entity.id
_entity.type
_entity.pdbx_description
1 polymer ?
#
loop_
_entity_poly.entity_id
_entity_poly.type
_entity_poly.pdbx_seq_one_letter_code
_entity_poly.pdbx_strand_id
1 'polypeptide(L)'
;MEQGFIKASSANLPRIDLIMLGTFLASNKDFCSAEFRNVKTSMSARASYGDDAVSYVQLKREGNLCTIKAKICPEHKVHAKLYGVSLVVDEQEETVKSVECHDCVASQGGCKHAMAFLMWVHRRSEDPSCTSIECYWMKSKLSRVGSTLKYITAKELSKGSPSLPSNTEVFEKFVEEGRRRLTKCELMKYQKDYVLDRLLSLSMDNLVLKYKEKCCDKFLDSVIFSDADINNVEEETREQHKSKLWYELRYGSDCFKSV
;
A
#
# COMPACT_ATOMS: atom_id res chain seq x y z
N MET A 1 11.71 21.13 -21.09
CA MET A 1 10.39 21.31 -21.71
C MET A 1 10.60 21.17 -23.19
N GLU A 2 9.73 20.44 -23.87
CA GLU A 2 9.86 20.23 -25.31
C GLU A 2 9.46 21.48 -26.10
N GLN A 3 10.04 21.66 -27.29
CA GLN A 3 9.77 22.84 -28.12
C GLN A 3 8.29 22.88 -28.54
N GLY A 4 7.63 24.01 -28.30
CA GLY A 4 6.20 24.20 -28.59
C GLY A 4 5.25 23.66 -27.51
N PHE A 5 5.75 23.08 -26.42
CA PHE A 5 4.92 22.67 -25.27
C PHE A 5 4.89 23.75 -24.20
N ILE A 6 3.74 23.90 -23.55
CA ILE A 6 3.52 24.77 -22.39
C ILE A 6 3.32 23.95 -21.11
N LYS A 7 3.53 24.57 -19.94
CA LYS A 7 3.27 23.92 -18.64
C LYS A 7 1.78 23.67 -18.49
N ALA A 8 1.43 22.46 -18.06
CA ALA A 8 0.05 22.17 -17.70
C ALA A 8 -0.30 22.77 -16.34
N SER A 9 -1.52 23.26 -16.22
CA SER A 9 -2.16 23.77 -15.02
C SER A 9 -3.64 23.39 -15.01
N SER A 10 -4.31 23.57 -13.87
CA SER A 10 -5.75 23.32 -13.76
C SER A 10 -6.59 24.14 -14.76
N ALA A 11 -6.06 25.26 -15.27
CA ALA A 11 -6.77 26.14 -16.19
C ALA A 11 -6.64 25.76 -17.68
N ASN A 12 -5.69 24.89 -18.05
CA ASN A 12 -5.37 24.65 -19.46
C ASN A 12 -5.38 23.17 -19.87
N LEU A 13 -5.71 22.25 -18.97
CA LEU A 13 -5.95 20.85 -19.33
C LEU A 13 -7.20 20.71 -20.22
N PRO A 14 -7.18 19.81 -21.21
CA PRO A 14 -8.39 19.46 -21.94
C PRO A 14 -9.37 18.75 -21.02
N ARG A 15 -10.66 18.97 -21.27
CA ARG A 15 -11.71 18.21 -20.59
C ARG A 15 -11.72 16.78 -21.12
N ILE A 16 -11.72 15.81 -20.21
CA ILE A 16 -11.98 14.41 -20.53
C ILE A 16 -13.14 14.00 -19.65
N ASP A 17 -14.32 13.82 -20.24
CA ASP A 17 -15.49 13.36 -19.50
C ASP A 17 -15.55 11.83 -19.41
N LEU A 18 -16.52 11.33 -18.65
CA LEU A 18 -16.73 9.91 -18.44
C LEU A 18 -17.13 9.15 -19.73
N ILE A 19 -17.80 9.81 -20.68
CA ILE A 19 -18.23 9.23 -21.96
C ILE A 19 -17.02 9.07 -22.88
N MET A 20 -16.16 10.09 -22.97
CA MET A 20 -14.88 10.04 -23.71
C MET A 20 -14.01 8.89 -23.20
N LEU A 21 -13.89 8.80 -21.87
CA LEU A 21 -13.13 7.75 -21.21
C LEU A 21 -13.72 6.36 -21.49
N GLY A 22 -15.04 6.21 -21.30
CA GLY A 22 -15.74 4.94 -21.52
C GLY A 22 -15.64 4.47 -22.98
N THR A 23 -15.81 5.39 -23.94
CA THR A 23 -15.72 5.12 -25.38
C THR A 23 -14.31 4.67 -25.76
N PHE A 24 -13.28 5.39 -25.28
CA PHE A 24 -11.90 5.01 -25.55
C PHE A 24 -11.54 3.63 -24.99
N LEU A 25 -11.92 3.34 -23.74
CA LEU A 25 -11.65 2.05 -23.12
C LEU A 25 -12.42 0.90 -23.80
N ALA A 26 -13.65 1.15 -24.25
CA ALA A 26 -14.44 0.17 -24.97
C ALA A 26 -13.88 -0.16 -26.36
N SER A 27 -13.41 0.87 -27.08
CA SER A 27 -12.89 0.72 -28.45
C SER A 27 -11.45 0.22 -28.51
N ASN A 28 -10.66 0.42 -27.45
CA ASN A 28 -9.25 0.09 -27.45
C ASN A 28 -8.97 -1.32 -26.90
N LYS A 29 -8.53 -2.23 -27.79
CA LYS A 29 -8.28 -3.64 -27.49
C LYS A 29 -7.19 -3.84 -26.42
N ASP A 30 -6.26 -2.91 -26.29
CA ASP A 30 -5.15 -3.00 -25.34
C ASP A 30 -5.63 -2.84 -23.88
N PHE A 31 -6.74 -2.11 -23.68
CA PHE A 31 -7.36 -1.91 -22.37
C PHE A 31 -8.60 -2.79 -22.14
N CYS A 32 -9.18 -3.32 -23.21
CA CYS A 32 -10.39 -4.14 -23.19
C CYS A 32 -10.12 -5.66 -23.16
N SER A 33 -8.84 -6.07 -23.12
CA SER A 33 -8.43 -7.47 -23.02
C SER A 33 -8.79 -8.08 -21.65
N ALA A 34 -9.24 -9.34 -21.66
CA ALA A 34 -9.73 -10.04 -20.47
C ALA A 34 -8.70 -10.12 -19.32
N GLU A 35 -7.41 -10.07 -19.63
CA GLU A 35 -6.30 -10.16 -18.67
C GLU A 35 -6.07 -8.87 -17.87
N PHE A 36 -6.52 -7.72 -18.37
CA PHE A 36 -6.33 -6.41 -17.75
C PHE A 36 -7.60 -5.88 -17.07
N ARG A 37 -8.75 -6.50 -17.31
CA ARG A 37 -10.06 -5.94 -16.98
C ARG A 37 -10.35 -5.67 -15.50
N ASN A 38 -9.71 -6.35 -14.53
CA ASN A 38 -10.25 -6.29 -13.15
C ASN A 38 -9.29 -5.86 -12.03
N VAL A 39 -7.98 -6.13 -12.10
CA VAL A 39 -7.09 -5.85 -10.94
C VAL A 39 -6.09 -4.73 -11.23
N LYS A 40 -5.31 -4.84 -12.32
CA LYS A 40 -4.25 -3.85 -12.62
C LYS A 40 -4.82 -2.50 -13.04
N THR A 41 -5.88 -2.48 -13.83
CA THR A 41 -6.55 -1.23 -14.25
C THR A 41 -7.22 -0.54 -13.06
N SER A 42 -7.94 -1.27 -12.21
CA SER A 42 -8.55 -0.74 -10.98
C SER A 42 -7.50 -0.16 -10.01
N MET A 43 -6.37 -0.85 -9.81
CA MET A 43 -5.28 -0.33 -8.97
C MET A 43 -4.60 0.90 -9.57
N SER A 44 -4.40 0.93 -10.89
CA SER A 44 -3.73 2.05 -11.58
C SER A 44 -4.62 3.29 -11.71
N ALA A 45 -5.94 3.09 -11.73
CA ALA A 45 -6.93 4.17 -11.77
C ALA A 45 -7.06 4.93 -10.44
N ARG A 46 -6.52 4.38 -9.33
CA ARG A 46 -6.62 5.02 -8.01
C ARG A 46 -6.01 6.41 -8.00
N ALA A 47 -6.72 7.36 -7.40
CA ALA A 47 -6.25 8.74 -7.23
C ALA A 47 -4.89 8.80 -6.53
N SER A 48 -4.73 8.03 -5.43
CA SER A 48 -3.49 7.97 -4.65
C SER A 48 -2.25 7.63 -5.49
N TYR A 49 -2.36 6.71 -6.45
CA TYR A 49 -1.22 6.37 -7.29
C TYR A 49 -0.95 7.44 -8.36
N GLY A 50 -1.98 7.87 -9.08
CA GLY A 50 -1.82 8.88 -10.14
C GLY A 50 -1.28 10.21 -9.62
N ASP A 51 -1.80 10.70 -8.50
CA ASP A 51 -1.42 11.99 -7.91
C ASP A 51 0.00 12.00 -7.35
N ASP A 52 0.50 10.85 -6.88
CA ASP A 52 1.84 10.76 -6.33
C ASP A 52 2.89 10.42 -7.40
N ALA A 53 2.50 9.76 -8.50
CA ALA A 53 3.41 9.26 -9.53
C ALA A 53 3.63 10.22 -10.71
N VAL A 54 2.61 11.00 -11.09
CA VAL A 54 2.66 11.91 -12.26
C VAL A 54 3.53 13.15 -11.95
N SER A 55 4.32 13.57 -12.93
CA SER A 55 5.21 14.72 -12.83
C SER A 55 5.48 15.38 -14.18
N TYR A 56 5.94 16.63 -14.15
CA TYR A 56 6.37 17.39 -15.32
C TYR A 56 5.35 17.35 -16.47
N VAL A 57 4.09 17.66 -16.17
CA VAL A 57 3.02 17.64 -17.16
C VAL A 57 3.12 18.88 -18.03
N GLN A 58 3.14 18.66 -19.34
CA GLN A 58 3.19 19.69 -20.38
C GLN A 58 2.17 19.36 -21.46
N LEU A 59 1.65 20.38 -22.14
CA LEU A 59 0.69 20.18 -23.21
C LEU A 59 0.99 21.08 -24.40
N LYS A 60 0.52 20.68 -25.57
CA LYS A 60 0.62 21.40 -26.83
C LYS A 60 -0.68 21.24 -27.59
N ARG A 61 -1.21 22.35 -28.12
CA ARG A 61 -2.40 22.36 -28.97
C ARG A 61 -1.98 22.62 -30.42
N GLU A 62 -2.41 21.74 -31.32
CA GLU A 62 -2.20 21.86 -32.76
C GLU A 62 -3.55 21.67 -33.46
N GLY A 63 -4.20 22.78 -33.84
CA GLY A 63 -5.58 22.74 -34.31
C GLY A 63 -6.51 22.24 -33.22
N ASN A 64 -7.22 21.14 -33.50
CA ASN A 64 -8.16 20.51 -32.56
C ASN A 64 -7.51 19.48 -31.63
N LEU A 65 -6.25 19.12 -31.88
CA LEU A 65 -5.56 18.09 -31.12
C LEU A 65 -4.78 18.72 -29.96
N CYS A 66 -5.10 18.29 -28.75
CA CYS A 66 -4.37 18.59 -27.53
C CYS A 66 -3.51 17.38 -27.15
N THR A 67 -2.19 17.53 -27.29
CA THR A 67 -1.20 16.53 -26.88
C THR A 67 -0.68 16.86 -25.50
N ILE A 68 -0.96 16.01 -24.52
CA ILE A 68 -0.43 16.12 -23.15
C ILE A 68 0.67 15.08 -22.95
N LYS A 69 1.83 15.53 -22.44
CA LYS A 69 2.94 14.66 -22.07
C LYS A 69 3.23 14.79 -20.58
N ALA A 70 3.60 13.68 -19.96
CA ALA A 70 4.03 13.65 -18.57
C ALA A 70 5.13 12.63 -18.33
N LYS A 71 5.73 12.71 -17.15
CA LYS A 71 6.67 11.73 -16.62
C LYS A 71 6.06 11.00 -15.43
N ILE A 72 6.18 9.69 -15.40
CA ILE A 72 5.62 8.85 -14.35
C ILE A 72 6.73 8.15 -13.58
N CYS A 73 6.66 8.24 -12.26
CA CYS A 73 7.58 7.56 -11.37
C CYS A 73 7.24 6.07 -11.25
N PRO A 74 8.22 5.17 -11.37
CA PRO A 74 8.03 3.76 -11.08
C PRO A 74 7.72 3.55 -9.60
N GLU A 75 6.70 2.75 -9.32
CA GLU A 75 6.30 2.39 -7.96
C GLU A 75 7.37 1.57 -7.21
N HIS A 76 7.90 0.52 -7.83
CA HIS A 76 8.84 -0.41 -7.18
C HIS A 76 10.29 0.09 -7.17
N LYS A 77 10.60 1.19 -7.88
CA LYS A 77 11.94 1.78 -7.99
C LYS A 77 11.81 3.30 -8.13
N VAL A 78 11.41 3.98 -7.05
CA VAL A 78 11.10 5.43 -7.05
C VAL A 78 12.25 6.35 -7.47
N HIS A 79 13.50 5.85 -7.49
CA HIS A 79 14.69 6.56 -7.97
C HIS A 79 15.15 6.13 -9.37
N ALA A 80 14.47 5.18 -10.02
CA ALA A 80 14.80 4.77 -11.37
C ALA A 80 14.31 5.79 -12.42
N LYS A 81 14.72 5.57 -13.68
CA LYS A 81 14.34 6.41 -14.82
C LYS A 81 12.81 6.55 -14.87
N LEU A 82 12.34 7.79 -15.06
CA LEU A 82 10.93 8.12 -15.22
C LEU A 82 10.43 7.63 -16.57
N TYR A 83 9.24 7.04 -16.61
CA TYR A 83 8.57 6.67 -17.86
C TYR A 83 7.91 7.91 -18.48
N GLY A 84 8.09 8.10 -19.78
CA GLY A 84 7.35 9.11 -20.52
C GLY A 84 5.96 8.58 -20.87
N VAL A 85 4.92 9.42 -20.76
CA VAL A 85 3.58 9.09 -21.25
C VAL A 85 3.06 10.24 -22.09
N SER A 86 2.39 9.94 -23.20
CA SER A 86 1.75 10.89 -24.09
C SER A 86 0.27 10.53 -24.23
N LEU A 87 -0.59 11.53 -24.16
CA LEU A 87 -2.04 11.46 -24.31
C LEU A 87 -2.43 12.44 -25.40
N VAL A 88 -3.23 12.00 -26.37
CA VAL A 88 -3.75 12.87 -27.44
C VAL A 88 -5.27 12.91 -27.33
N VAL A 89 -5.81 14.10 -27.15
CA VAL A 89 -7.24 14.37 -27.06
C VAL A 89 -7.64 15.27 -28.23
N ASP A 90 -8.74 14.93 -28.87
CA ASP A 90 -9.40 15.79 -29.86
C ASP A 90 -10.45 16.62 -29.14
N GLU A 91 -10.17 17.91 -28.97
CA GLU A 91 -11.02 18.86 -28.26
C GLU A 91 -12.30 19.21 -29.06
N GLN A 92 -12.33 18.99 -30.38
CA GLN A 92 -13.51 19.26 -31.21
C GLN A 92 -14.48 18.08 -31.22
N GLU A 93 -13.96 16.87 -31.44
CA GLU A 93 -14.77 15.65 -31.46
C GLU A 93 -15.06 15.11 -30.05
N GLU A 94 -14.49 15.73 -29.01
CA GLU A 94 -14.52 15.25 -27.64
C GLU A 94 -14.15 13.74 -27.60
N THR A 95 -12.99 13.38 -28.16
CA THR A 95 -12.52 11.99 -28.15
C THR A 95 -11.06 11.86 -27.71
N VAL A 96 -10.77 10.85 -26.89
CA VAL A 96 -9.38 10.44 -26.63
C VAL A 96 -8.91 9.62 -27.84
N LYS A 97 -7.86 10.09 -28.53
CA LYS A 97 -7.33 9.41 -29.73
C LYS A 97 -6.32 8.34 -29.35
N SER A 98 -5.39 8.64 -28.44
CA SER A 98 -4.36 7.69 -28.03
C SER A 98 -3.79 7.98 -26.65
N VAL A 99 -3.32 6.93 -25.98
CA VAL A 99 -2.52 7.00 -24.75
C VAL A 99 -1.34 6.05 -24.89
N GLU A 100 -0.14 6.60 -24.93
CA GLU A 100 1.09 5.85 -25.20
C GLU A 100 2.08 6.03 -24.05
N CYS A 101 2.59 4.91 -23.54
CA CYS A 101 3.69 4.92 -22.59
C CYS A 101 5.00 4.56 -23.28
N HIS A 102 5.97 5.45 -23.16
CA HIS A 102 7.32 5.32 -23.67
C HIS A 102 8.22 4.63 -22.65
N ASP A 103 9.12 3.77 -23.14
CA ASP A 103 10.09 3.01 -22.34
C ASP A 103 9.50 1.95 -21.39
N CYS A 104 8.23 1.53 -21.55
CA CYS A 104 7.62 0.47 -20.74
C CYS A 104 7.46 -0.82 -21.53
N VAL A 105 7.89 -1.95 -20.96
CA VAL A 105 7.77 -3.29 -21.58
C VAL A 105 6.32 -3.67 -21.88
N ALA A 106 5.37 -3.16 -21.09
CA ALA A 106 3.95 -3.43 -21.25
C ALA A 106 3.21 -2.35 -22.06
N SER A 107 3.91 -1.46 -22.78
CA SER A 107 3.29 -0.33 -23.49
C SER A 107 2.26 -0.77 -24.54
N GLN A 108 2.50 -1.89 -25.22
CA GLN A 108 1.63 -2.46 -26.26
C GLN A 108 0.41 -3.23 -25.72
N GLY A 109 0.23 -3.31 -24.40
CA GLY A 109 -0.85 -4.11 -23.79
C GLY A 109 -1.51 -3.41 -22.61
N GLY A 110 -1.71 -2.10 -22.68
CA GLY A 110 -2.42 -1.37 -21.62
C GLY A 110 -1.64 -1.29 -20.32
N CYS A 111 -0.44 -0.68 -20.36
CA CYS A 111 0.39 -0.55 -19.16
C CYS A 111 -0.27 0.30 -18.04
N LYS A 112 0.17 0.06 -16.80
CA LYS A 112 -0.29 0.82 -15.62
C LYS A 112 -0.05 2.33 -15.72
N HIS A 113 1.00 2.74 -16.43
CA HIS A 113 1.40 4.13 -16.57
C HIS A 113 0.43 4.91 -17.47
N ALA A 114 0.05 4.32 -18.62
CA ALA A 114 -0.92 4.91 -19.54
C ALA A 114 -2.28 5.08 -18.85
N MET A 115 -2.77 4.04 -18.17
CA MET A 115 -4.03 4.10 -17.43
C MET A 115 -4.00 5.11 -16.28
N ALA A 116 -2.93 5.12 -15.48
CA ALA A 116 -2.81 6.07 -14.39
C ALA A 116 -2.82 7.52 -14.89
N PHE A 117 -2.19 7.79 -16.03
CA PHE A 117 -2.16 9.12 -16.61
C PHE A 117 -3.52 9.54 -17.18
N LEU A 118 -4.17 8.67 -17.96
CA LEU A 118 -5.49 8.95 -18.51
C LEU A 118 -6.51 9.26 -17.40
N MET A 119 -6.56 8.42 -16.37
CA MET A 119 -7.44 8.63 -15.21
C MET A 119 -7.07 9.88 -14.41
N TRP A 120 -5.78 10.23 -14.35
CA TRP A 120 -5.33 11.45 -13.69
C TRP A 120 -5.80 12.70 -14.45
N VAL A 121 -5.66 12.75 -15.78
CA VAL A 121 -6.13 13.90 -16.58
C VAL A 121 -7.64 14.05 -16.49
N HIS A 122 -8.40 12.95 -16.58
CA HIS A 122 -9.85 12.94 -16.37
C HIS A 122 -10.24 13.62 -15.05
N ARG A 123 -9.73 13.14 -13.91
CA ARG A 123 -10.01 13.74 -12.59
C ARG A 123 -9.63 15.21 -12.50
N ARG A 124 -8.42 15.58 -12.95
CA ARG A 124 -7.94 16.98 -12.88
C ARG A 124 -8.69 17.92 -13.82
N SER A 125 -9.35 17.39 -14.85
CA SER A 125 -10.18 18.17 -15.75
C SER A 125 -11.61 18.37 -15.23
N GLU A 126 -12.10 17.48 -14.35
CA GLU A 126 -13.42 17.59 -13.71
C GLU A 126 -13.42 18.44 -12.43
N ASP A 127 -12.25 18.62 -11.79
CA ASP A 127 -12.08 19.45 -10.59
C ASP A 127 -11.37 20.81 -10.89
N PRO A 128 -11.96 21.76 -11.64
CA PRO A 128 -11.38 23.09 -11.73
C PRO A 128 -11.58 23.83 -10.39
N SER A 129 -10.49 24.07 -9.66
CA SER A 129 -10.48 24.89 -8.46
C SER A 129 -10.85 26.34 -8.79
N CYS A 130 -12.00 26.80 -8.29
CA CYS A 130 -12.56 28.12 -8.56
C CYS A 130 -11.73 29.31 -8.02
N THR A 131 -10.70 29.07 -7.22
CA THR A 131 -9.95 30.12 -6.50
C THR A 131 -8.42 30.03 -6.62
N SER A 132 -7.85 28.96 -7.21
CA SER A 132 -6.40 28.86 -7.40
C SER A 132 -6.02 28.04 -8.64
N ILE A 133 -5.00 28.47 -9.38
CA ILE A 133 -4.46 27.75 -10.54
C ILE A 133 -3.37 26.80 -10.04
N GLU A 134 -3.62 25.49 -10.08
CA GLU A 134 -2.65 24.47 -9.68
C GLU A 134 -1.64 24.22 -10.80
N CYS A 135 -0.35 24.20 -10.50
CA CYS A 135 0.72 23.95 -11.47
C CYS A 135 1.12 22.46 -11.48
N TYR A 136 1.08 21.83 -12.65
CA TYR A 136 1.42 20.41 -12.83
C TYR A 136 2.84 20.17 -13.35
N TRP A 137 3.60 21.26 -13.57
CA TRP A 137 5.03 21.19 -13.87
C TRP A 137 5.86 21.10 -12.59
N MET A 138 5.72 19.99 -11.88
CA MET A 138 6.46 19.72 -10.64
C MET A 138 6.95 18.27 -10.60
N LYS A 139 7.92 18.01 -9.71
CA LYS A 139 8.43 16.67 -9.45
C LYS A 139 7.38 15.87 -8.68
N SER A 140 7.28 14.56 -8.95
CA SER A 140 6.28 13.70 -8.31
C SER A 140 6.53 13.57 -6.80
N LYS A 141 5.49 13.27 -6.04
CA LYS A 141 5.61 12.99 -4.60
C LYS A 141 6.32 11.66 -4.35
N LEU A 142 6.09 10.63 -5.19
CA LEU A 142 6.77 9.34 -5.09
C LEU A 142 8.28 9.47 -5.18
N SER A 143 8.79 10.38 -6.00
CA SER A 143 10.24 10.61 -6.14
C SER A 143 10.90 11.20 -4.89
N ARG A 144 10.10 11.63 -3.90
CA ARG A 144 10.55 12.13 -2.58
C ARG A 144 10.59 11.03 -1.52
N VAL A 145 10.02 9.86 -1.80
CA VAL A 145 10.11 8.69 -0.91
C VAL A 145 11.59 8.31 -0.79
N GLY A 146 12.09 8.23 0.44
CA GLY A 146 13.49 7.94 0.74
C GLY A 146 14.46 9.14 0.68
N SER A 147 14.06 10.31 0.16
CA SER A 147 14.99 11.44 0.03
C SER A 147 15.11 12.33 1.28
N THR A 148 14.25 12.14 2.30
CA THR A 148 14.20 13.07 3.45
C THR A 148 13.69 12.49 4.78
N LEU A 149 13.87 11.21 5.05
CA LEU A 149 13.54 10.67 6.39
C LEU A 149 14.65 9.75 6.87
N LYS A 150 15.67 10.33 7.52
CA LYS A 150 16.65 9.56 8.31
C LYS A 150 15.99 8.91 9.54
N TYR A 151 14.86 9.45 9.98
CA TYR A 151 14.01 8.91 11.04
C TYR A 151 12.63 9.57 10.94
N ILE A 152 11.57 8.81 11.19
CA ILE A 152 10.24 9.35 11.47
C ILE A 152 10.10 9.35 12.99
N THR A 153 9.92 10.51 13.60
CA THR A 153 9.63 10.57 15.04
C THR A 153 8.19 10.15 15.31
N ALA A 154 7.92 9.41 16.40
CA ALA A 154 6.57 8.99 16.79
C ALA A 154 5.55 10.17 16.86
N LYS A 155 6.05 11.37 17.13
CA LYS A 155 5.30 12.64 17.17
C LYS A 155 4.81 13.14 15.80
N GLU A 156 5.42 12.69 14.71
CA GLU A 156 5.01 13.06 13.34
C GLU A 156 3.96 12.09 12.79
N LEU A 157 3.97 10.83 13.26
CA LEU A 157 2.93 9.83 12.98
C LEU A 157 1.59 10.19 13.65
N SER A 158 1.62 10.94 14.75
CA SER A 158 0.42 11.31 15.51
C SER A 158 -0.36 12.50 14.92
N LYS A 159 0.03 13.03 13.75
CA LYS A 159 -0.68 14.13 13.07
C LYS A 159 -1.77 13.66 12.09
N GLY A 160 -2.19 12.39 12.17
CA GLY A 160 -3.47 11.98 11.61
C GLY A 160 -4.60 12.77 12.30
N SER A 161 -5.61 13.19 11.55
CA SER A 161 -6.85 13.77 12.08
C SER A 161 -7.32 13.03 13.33
N PRO A 162 -7.96 13.70 14.31
CA PRO A 162 -8.44 13.05 15.52
C PRO A 162 -9.20 11.79 15.10
N SER A 163 -8.70 10.64 15.57
CA SER A 163 -9.34 9.36 15.36
C SER A 163 -10.82 9.54 15.67
N LEU A 164 -11.70 8.99 14.83
CA LEU A 164 -13.08 8.74 15.24
C LEU A 164 -13.06 8.23 16.69
N PRO A 165 -14.00 8.64 17.55
CA PRO A 165 -14.03 8.18 18.93
C PRO A 165 -13.85 6.67 18.91
N SER A 166 -12.91 6.17 19.72
CA SER A 166 -12.55 4.76 19.82
C SER A 166 -13.80 3.98 20.20
N ASN A 167 -14.61 3.61 19.22
CA ASN A 167 -15.79 2.81 19.46
C ASN A 167 -15.32 1.34 19.48
N THR A 168 -14.91 0.92 20.66
CA THR A 168 -14.46 -0.43 20.94
C THR A 168 -15.62 -1.44 20.90
N GLU A 169 -16.88 -1.01 20.83
CA GLU A 169 -18.05 -1.93 20.87
C GLU A 169 -18.02 -2.96 19.74
N VAL A 170 -17.61 -2.55 18.53
CA VAL A 170 -17.55 -3.48 17.39
C VAL A 170 -16.47 -4.54 17.63
N PHE A 171 -15.33 -4.11 18.19
CA PHE A 171 -14.23 -5.01 18.52
C PHE A 171 -14.62 -5.95 19.67
N GLU A 172 -15.25 -5.45 20.73
CA GLU A 172 -15.71 -6.25 21.86
C GLU A 172 -16.75 -7.28 21.44
N LYS A 173 -17.74 -6.88 20.63
CA LYS A 173 -18.74 -7.80 20.05
C LYS A 173 -18.10 -8.83 19.13
N PHE A 174 -17.10 -8.44 18.34
CA PHE A 174 -16.36 -9.36 17.48
C PHE A 174 -15.57 -10.38 18.30
N VAL A 175 -14.89 -9.96 19.37
CA VAL A 175 -14.16 -10.88 20.26
C VAL A 175 -15.13 -11.82 20.97
N GLU A 176 -16.29 -11.34 21.43
CA GLU A 176 -17.30 -12.19 22.05
C GLU A 176 -17.88 -13.24 21.09
N GLU A 177 -18.26 -12.84 19.88
CA GLU A 177 -18.82 -13.77 18.89
C GLU A 177 -17.75 -14.68 18.28
N GLY A 178 -16.52 -14.17 18.15
CA GLY A 178 -15.34 -14.93 17.77
C GLY A 178 -15.04 -16.07 18.75
N ARG A 179 -15.18 -15.86 20.06
CA ARG A 179 -15.07 -16.94 21.07
C ARG A 179 -16.08 -18.06 20.85
N ARG A 180 -17.30 -17.74 20.40
CA ARG A 180 -18.36 -18.74 20.20
C ARG A 180 -18.20 -19.57 18.95
N ARG A 181 -17.59 -19.02 17.89
CA ARG A 181 -17.62 -19.64 16.55
C ARG A 181 -16.26 -19.90 15.89
N LEU A 182 -15.19 -19.24 16.34
CA LEU A 182 -13.88 -19.30 15.69
C LEU A 182 -12.86 -20.04 16.57
N THR A 183 -12.62 -21.31 16.24
CA THR A 183 -11.61 -22.14 16.91
C THR A 183 -10.17 -21.85 16.46
N LYS A 184 -9.99 -21.22 15.28
CA LYS A 184 -8.70 -20.81 14.71
C LYS A 184 -8.75 -19.37 14.20
N CYS A 185 -8.64 -18.41 15.11
CA CYS A 185 -8.49 -17.00 14.76
C CYS A 185 -7.23 -16.44 15.44
N GLU A 186 -6.30 -15.91 14.64
CA GLU A 186 -5.03 -15.35 15.12
C GLU A 186 -5.25 -14.19 16.11
N LEU A 187 -6.31 -13.41 15.91
CA LEU A 187 -6.66 -12.29 16.79
C LEU A 187 -6.96 -12.76 18.22
N MET A 188 -7.55 -13.95 18.37
CA MET A 188 -7.93 -14.50 19.67
C MET A 188 -6.69 -14.86 20.51
N LYS A 189 -5.55 -15.15 19.88
CA LYS A 189 -4.29 -15.49 20.57
C LYS A 189 -3.74 -14.35 21.42
N TYR A 190 -4.12 -13.12 21.11
CA TYR A 190 -3.64 -11.91 21.79
C TYR A 190 -4.62 -11.42 22.88
N GLN A 191 -5.72 -12.14 23.12
CA GLN A 191 -6.67 -11.82 24.19
C GLN A 191 -6.13 -12.31 25.53
N LYS A 192 -6.31 -11.51 26.59
CA LYS A 192 -5.77 -11.78 27.94
C LYS A 192 -6.16 -13.15 28.52
N ASP A 193 -7.32 -13.68 28.13
CA ASP A 193 -7.89 -14.93 28.66
C ASP A 193 -7.72 -16.11 27.69
N TYR A 194 -6.88 -15.97 26.65
CA TYR A 194 -6.61 -17.05 25.72
C TYR A 194 -5.77 -18.13 26.41
N VAL A 195 -6.40 -19.27 26.68
CA VAL A 195 -5.70 -20.47 27.15
C VAL A 195 -5.06 -21.13 25.94
N LEU A 196 -3.82 -20.72 25.68
CA LEU A 196 -2.94 -21.44 24.77
C LEU A 196 -2.65 -22.83 25.36
N ASP A 197 -2.42 -23.79 24.48
CA ASP A 197 -1.96 -25.13 24.85
C ASP A 197 -0.94 -25.08 26.00
N ARG A 198 -1.16 -25.89 27.03
CA ARG A 198 -0.53 -25.74 28.36
C ARG A 198 0.99 -25.66 28.25
N LEU A 199 1.57 -26.34 27.26
CA LEU A 199 3.01 -26.39 27.01
C LEU A 199 3.54 -25.18 26.23
N LEU A 200 2.76 -24.62 25.31
CA LEU A 200 3.13 -23.38 24.59
C LEU A 200 3.07 -22.14 25.51
N SER A 201 2.30 -22.19 26.60
CA SER A 201 2.29 -21.14 27.61
C SER A 201 3.64 -20.94 28.32
N LEU A 202 4.54 -21.93 28.19
CA LEU A 202 5.90 -21.93 28.72
C LEU A 202 6.92 -21.28 27.78
N SER A 203 6.52 -20.86 26.57
CA SER A 203 7.42 -20.19 25.63
C SER A 203 7.80 -18.78 26.11
N MET A 204 9.00 -18.34 25.71
CA MET A 204 9.54 -17.04 26.11
C MET A 204 8.63 -15.87 25.75
N ASP A 205 8.05 -15.88 24.55
CA ASP A 205 7.15 -14.81 24.09
C ASP A 205 5.91 -14.69 24.99
N ASN A 206 5.35 -15.81 25.44
CA ASN A 206 4.19 -15.80 26.34
C ASN A 206 4.54 -15.40 27.76
N LEU A 207 5.69 -15.83 28.28
CA LEU A 207 6.16 -15.41 29.60
C LEU A 207 6.40 -13.90 29.65
N VAL A 208 7.03 -13.33 28.61
CA VAL A 208 7.23 -11.89 28.48
C VAL A 208 5.90 -11.13 28.44
N LEU A 209 4.91 -11.64 27.68
CA LEU A 209 3.58 -11.05 27.62
C LEU A 209 2.80 -11.16 28.94
N LYS A 210 3.01 -12.24 29.70
CA LYS A 210 2.35 -12.50 30.98
C LYS A 210 2.88 -11.58 32.09
N TYR A 211 4.19 -11.51 32.26
CA TYR A 211 4.81 -10.78 33.37
C TYR A 211 5.06 -9.29 33.04
N LYS A 212 5.28 -8.95 31.76
CA LYS A 212 5.54 -7.57 31.29
C LYS A 212 6.63 -6.83 32.07
N GLU A 213 7.54 -7.57 32.68
CA GLU A 213 8.60 -7.05 33.52
C GLU A 213 9.74 -6.51 32.66
N LYS A 214 10.30 -5.36 33.04
CA LYS A 214 11.35 -4.69 32.26
C LYS A 214 12.75 -5.07 32.74
N CYS A 215 12.86 -5.55 33.97
CA CYS A 215 14.11 -5.98 34.59
C CYS A 215 14.30 -7.49 34.41
N CYS A 216 15.42 -7.90 33.81
CA CYS A 216 15.72 -9.30 33.51
C CYS A 216 15.76 -10.16 34.77
N ASP A 217 16.45 -9.71 35.82
CA ASP A 217 16.64 -10.49 37.05
C ASP A 217 15.30 -10.76 37.75
N LYS A 218 14.45 -9.74 37.84
CA LYS A 218 13.10 -9.87 38.41
C LYS A 218 12.17 -10.73 37.57
N PHE A 219 12.36 -10.69 36.25
CA PHE A 219 11.62 -11.54 35.34
C PHE A 219 11.99 -13.01 35.58
N LEU A 220 13.27 -13.33 35.72
CA LEU A 220 13.73 -14.70 35.98
C LEU A 220 13.24 -15.24 37.33
N ASP A 221 13.27 -14.41 38.38
CA ASP A 221 12.74 -14.79 39.70
C ASP A 221 11.22 -15.07 39.66
N SER A 222 10.50 -14.45 38.72
CA SER A 222 9.04 -14.61 38.57
C SER A 222 8.63 -15.83 37.74
N VAL A 223 9.57 -16.41 36.98
CA VAL A 223 9.34 -17.57 36.12
C VAL A 223 9.71 -18.84 36.90
N ILE A 224 8.68 -19.53 37.41
CA ILE A 224 8.85 -20.80 38.13
C ILE A 224 8.11 -21.88 37.35
N PHE A 225 8.84 -22.90 36.92
CA PHE A 225 8.29 -24.10 36.28
C PHE A 225 8.14 -25.22 37.31
N SER A 226 7.05 -25.99 37.23
CA SER A 226 6.92 -27.19 38.05
C SER A 226 7.62 -28.38 37.37
N ASP A 227 8.10 -29.35 38.15
CA ASP A 227 8.71 -30.57 37.62
C ASP A 227 7.78 -31.35 36.68
N ALA A 228 6.47 -31.26 36.91
CA ALA A 228 5.45 -31.84 36.03
C ALA A 228 5.40 -31.16 34.66
N ASP A 229 5.58 -29.83 34.61
CA ASP A 229 5.60 -29.09 33.34
C ASP A 229 6.88 -29.41 32.55
N ILE A 230 8.02 -29.57 33.24
CA ILE A 230 9.30 -29.96 32.62
C ILE A 230 9.22 -31.36 32.01
N ASN A 231 8.65 -32.32 32.75
CA ASN A 231 8.50 -33.70 32.26
C ASN A 231 7.55 -33.79 31.06
N ASN A 232 6.45 -33.03 31.05
CA ASN A 232 5.51 -33.01 29.93
C ASN A 232 6.13 -32.35 28.68
N VAL A 233 6.93 -31.28 28.85
CA VAL A 233 7.68 -30.67 27.74
C VAL A 233 8.70 -31.68 27.16
N GLU A 234 9.41 -32.41 28.01
CA GLU A 234 10.36 -33.43 27.57
C GLU A 234 9.66 -34.50 26.73
N GLU A 235 8.56 -35.07 27.22
CA GLU A 235 7.81 -36.13 26.54
C GLU A 235 7.30 -35.70 25.16
N GLU A 236 6.70 -34.50 25.05
CA GLU A 236 6.13 -33.94 23.81
C GLU A 236 7.19 -33.40 22.81
N THR A 237 8.45 -33.33 23.24
CA THR A 237 9.55 -32.84 22.39
C THR A 237 10.64 -33.86 22.09
N ARG A 238 10.51 -35.11 22.55
CA ARG A 238 11.44 -36.23 22.24
C ARG A 238 11.70 -36.40 20.74
N GLU A 239 10.68 -36.24 19.91
CA GLU A 239 10.76 -36.34 18.45
C GLU A 239 11.09 -34.98 17.79
N GLN A 240 12.13 -34.33 18.30
CA GLN A 240 12.61 -32.95 18.05
C GLN A 240 12.42 -32.40 16.62
N HIS A 241 12.56 -33.26 15.60
CA HIS A 241 12.49 -32.88 14.19
C HIS A 241 11.07 -32.67 13.64
N LYS A 242 10.03 -33.19 14.32
CA LYS A 242 8.61 -33.06 13.91
C LYS A 242 7.78 -32.17 14.83
N SER A 243 8.28 -31.88 16.03
CA SER A 243 7.53 -31.12 17.03
C SER A 243 7.67 -29.61 16.79
N LYS A 244 6.57 -28.95 16.41
CA LYS A 244 6.52 -27.48 16.31
C LYS A 244 6.80 -26.83 17.68
N LEU A 245 6.33 -27.47 18.75
CA LEU A 245 6.53 -27.05 20.14
C LEU A 245 8.03 -26.93 20.49
N TRP A 246 8.87 -27.85 20.01
CA TRP A 246 10.32 -27.80 20.23
C TRP A 246 10.99 -26.53 19.71
N TYR A 247 10.60 -26.07 18.51
CA TYR A 247 11.15 -24.85 17.92
C TYR A 247 10.70 -23.59 18.67
N GLU A 248 9.43 -23.54 19.07
CA GLU A 248 8.84 -22.41 19.81
C GLU A 248 9.41 -22.30 21.24
N LEU A 249 9.68 -23.43 21.89
CA LEU A 249 10.27 -23.44 23.24
C LEU A 249 11.77 -23.11 23.23
N ARG A 250 12.52 -23.52 22.20
CA ARG A 250 13.96 -23.17 22.07
C ARG A 250 14.16 -21.69 21.77
N TYR A 251 13.20 -21.05 21.11
CA TYR A 251 13.27 -19.64 20.76
C TYR A 251 13.38 -18.78 22.03
N GLY A 252 14.55 -18.15 22.22
CA GLY A 252 14.89 -17.35 23.40
C GLY A 252 15.68 -18.12 24.49
N SER A 253 15.67 -19.45 24.52
CA SER A 253 16.50 -20.25 25.45
C SER A 253 17.99 -20.23 25.09
N ASP A 254 18.33 -20.09 23.81
CA ASP A 254 19.74 -20.01 23.37
C ASP A 254 20.43 -18.69 23.79
N CYS A 255 19.69 -17.64 24.19
CA CYS A 255 20.27 -16.48 24.86
C CYS A 255 20.78 -16.77 26.27
N PHE A 256 20.31 -17.86 26.91
CA PHE A 256 20.66 -18.21 28.29
C PHE A 256 21.82 -19.19 28.41
N LYS A 257 22.37 -19.70 27.29
CA LYS A 257 23.56 -20.57 27.31
C LYS A 257 24.88 -19.82 27.51
N SER A 258 24.85 -18.49 27.65
CA SER A 258 26.03 -17.63 27.78
C SER A 258 26.15 -16.93 29.16
N VAL A 259 25.45 -17.43 30.18
CA VAL A 259 25.65 -17.00 31.58
C VAL A 259 26.11 -18.19 32.40
#